data_AF-A0A7L2B9Y1-F1
#
_entry.id   AF-A0A7L2B9Y1-F1
#
_cell.length_a   1.000
_cell.length_b   1.000
_cell.length_c   1.000
_cell.angle_alpha   90.00
_cell.angle_beta   90.00
_cell.angle_gamma   90.00
#
_symmetry.space_group_name_H-M   'P 1'
#
loop_
_entity.id
_entity.type
_entity.pdbx_description
1 polymer ?
#
loop_
_entity_poly.entity_id
_entity_poly.type
_entity_poly.pdbx_seq_one_letter_code
_entity_poly.pdbx_strand_id
1 'polypeptide(L)'
;RHGTARSDRPAPQVPPCWIRPLEVGQSHVLGEEVTVTLLDSNHCPGSVMFLFEGAFGTILYTGDFRYSSAMQGEPVLRGRHIDRLYLDNTHCHPQRVLPSRQGATRQAAHVIRMHPQHRVVIGVYSLGKETLLVDLAIEFSTWVVVSPSRLEQMRLLELPDVFTTEEEAGWIRAVDVADIRWDTLVSWNMLHPTIAILPTGRPVKVSHPKIHLIPYSDHSSFSELCEFVKWLKPCSVIPIVRGGVCQDYFQKYLSSAPQTLPDLQIPKPVQKQSKRTRWESTCLLKRPAQHCGPRGVVYESPEKRSEETKEVKVPQQDYCELTFCSKEGCASCLASEEKEKEELSGEQLGVAGAAHAVIQAPASDEHFPAGFAEQYLLTPLNILKQNSSWNFDNVVEDFFRRTEA
;
A
#
# COMPACT_ATOMS: atom_id res chain seq x y z
N ARG A 1 4.68 -14.23 30.54
CA ARG A 1 4.36 -15.22 29.50
C ARG A 1 3.00 -14.87 28.89
N HIS A 2 2.94 -14.41 27.64
CA HIS A 2 1.78 -14.52 26.74
C HIS A 2 2.29 -14.19 25.34
N GLY A 3 2.65 -15.20 24.55
CA GLY A 3 2.98 -15.01 23.15
C GLY A 3 1.70 -14.84 22.35
N THR A 4 1.52 -13.69 21.69
CA THR A 4 0.38 -13.48 20.78
C THR A 4 0.62 -14.21 19.47
N ALA A 5 0.23 -15.48 19.42
CA ALA A 5 0.17 -16.25 18.18
C ALA A 5 -0.86 -15.63 17.22
N ARG A 6 -0.41 -14.70 16.38
CA ARG A 6 -1.24 -14.00 15.40
C ARG A 6 -1.26 -14.73 14.07
N SER A 7 -1.96 -15.86 14.06
CA SER A 7 -2.76 -16.34 12.92
C SER A 7 -2.23 -15.97 11.54
N ASP A 8 -1.16 -16.63 11.09
CA ASP A 8 -0.87 -16.77 9.66
C ASP A 8 -2.09 -17.44 9.00
N ARG A 9 -3.00 -16.62 8.48
CA ARG A 9 -4.13 -17.15 7.71
C ARG A 9 -3.58 -17.48 6.33
N PRO A 10 -3.69 -18.74 5.86
CA PRO A 10 -3.35 -19.02 4.47
C PRO A 10 -4.19 -18.11 3.57
N ALA A 11 -3.59 -17.70 2.44
CA ALA A 11 -4.33 -16.98 1.42
C ALA A 11 -5.57 -17.80 1.02
N PRO A 12 -6.71 -17.15 0.71
CA PRO A 12 -7.94 -17.88 0.37
C PRO A 12 -7.69 -18.80 -0.81
N GLN A 13 -7.66 -20.11 -0.54
CA GLN A 13 -7.37 -21.15 -1.54
C GLN A 13 -8.46 -21.16 -2.60
N VAL A 14 -8.17 -20.54 -3.74
CA VAL A 14 -8.99 -20.63 -4.95
C VAL A 14 -8.66 -21.97 -5.61
N PRO A 15 -9.63 -22.89 -5.77
CA PRO A 15 -9.34 -24.20 -6.36
C PRO A 15 -8.71 -24.04 -7.76
N PRO A 16 -7.64 -24.77 -8.11
CA PRO A 16 -6.89 -24.55 -9.35
C PRO A 16 -7.73 -24.59 -10.64
N CYS A 17 -8.84 -25.32 -10.66
CA CYS A 17 -9.78 -25.36 -11.79
C CYS A 17 -10.47 -24.01 -12.12
N TRP A 18 -10.41 -23.02 -11.23
CA TRP A 18 -10.86 -21.64 -11.48
C TRP A 18 -9.71 -20.69 -11.84
N ILE A 19 -8.46 -21.10 -11.65
CA ILE A 19 -7.27 -20.35 -12.02
C ILE A 19 -6.97 -20.59 -13.51
N ARG A 20 -6.60 -19.53 -14.23
CA ARG A 20 -6.17 -19.60 -15.63
C ARG A 20 -4.94 -18.70 -15.80
N PRO A 21 -3.72 -19.23 -15.76
CA PRO A 21 -2.53 -18.45 -16.07
C PRO A 21 -2.60 -17.99 -17.53
N LEU A 22 -2.08 -16.79 -17.80
CA LEU A 22 -1.97 -16.20 -19.14
C LEU A 22 -0.58 -15.57 -19.26
N GLU A 23 0.15 -15.93 -20.31
CA GLU A 23 1.53 -15.47 -20.51
C GLU A 23 1.61 -13.95 -20.77
N VAL A 24 2.54 -13.28 -20.09
CA VAL A 24 2.69 -11.83 -20.13
C VAL A 24 3.47 -11.41 -21.38
N GLY A 25 2.95 -10.42 -22.11
CA GLY A 25 3.44 -10.00 -23.43
C GLY A 25 2.82 -10.78 -24.59
N GLN A 26 2.00 -11.80 -24.32
CA GLN A 26 1.24 -12.54 -25.33
C GLN A 26 -0.24 -12.12 -25.36
N SER A 27 -0.86 -12.23 -26.53
CA SER A 27 -2.28 -11.93 -26.77
C SER A 27 -3.10 -13.21 -26.75
N HIS A 28 -4.10 -13.26 -25.88
CA HIS A 28 -4.93 -14.44 -25.59
C HIS A 28 -6.39 -14.18 -25.95
N VAL A 29 -7.04 -15.11 -26.65
CA VAL A 29 -8.46 -14.97 -27.04
C VAL A 29 -9.37 -15.50 -25.93
N LEU A 30 -10.31 -14.67 -25.48
CA LEU A 30 -11.30 -14.97 -24.45
C LEU A 30 -12.71 -15.09 -25.06
N GLY A 31 -13.11 -16.32 -25.39
CA GLY A 31 -14.37 -16.59 -26.08
C GLY A 31 -14.25 -16.39 -27.58
N GLU A 32 -15.27 -15.77 -28.21
CA GLU A 32 -15.36 -15.65 -29.67
C GLU A 32 -14.92 -14.27 -30.22
N GLU A 33 -14.94 -13.21 -29.40
CA GLU A 33 -14.87 -11.81 -29.88
C GLU A 33 -13.94 -10.89 -29.06
N VAL A 34 -13.21 -11.40 -28.06
CA VAL A 34 -12.36 -10.60 -27.16
C VAL A 34 -10.94 -11.13 -27.15
N THR A 35 -9.96 -10.23 -27.30
CA THR A 35 -8.54 -10.50 -27.05
C THR A 35 -8.11 -9.76 -25.78
N VAL A 36 -7.28 -10.39 -24.95
CA VAL A 36 -6.56 -9.74 -23.85
C VAL A 36 -5.06 -9.93 -24.02
N THR A 37 -4.28 -8.87 -23.84
CA THR A 37 -2.82 -8.96 -23.70
C THR A 37 -2.44 -8.51 -22.29
N LEU A 38 -1.72 -9.34 -21.54
CA LEU A 38 -1.17 -8.96 -20.25
C LEU A 38 0.16 -8.23 -20.45
N LEU A 39 0.39 -7.17 -19.69
CA LEU A 39 1.64 -6.39 -19.69
C LEU A 39 2.14 -6.24 -18.25
N ASP A 40 3.45 -6.10 -18.06
CA ASP A 40 4.01 -5.82 -16.72
C ASP A 40 3.52 -4.46 -16.21
N SER A 41 2.89 -4.42 -15.03
CA SER A 41 2.50 -3.13 -14.39
C SER A 41 3.63 -2.53 -13.57
N ASN A 42 4.72 -3.27 -13.35
CA ASN A 42 5.90 -2.83 -12.60
C ASN A 42 5.57 -2.36 -11.17
N HIS A 43 4.44 -2.81 -10.58
CA HIS A 43 4.05 -2.52 -9.21
C HIS A 43 4.73 -3.48 -8.22
N CYS A 44 4.37 -4.76 -8.28
CA CYS A 44 4.97 -5.84 -7.49
C CYS A 44 5.12 -7.12 -8.34
N PRO A 45 5.80 -8.17 -7.84
CA PRO A 45 5.94 -9.41 -8.58
C PRO A 45 4.58 -10.01 -8.97
N GLY A 46 4.41 -10.39 -10.24
CA GLY A 46 3.14 -10.89 -10.80
C GLY A 46 2.07 -9.82 -11.11
N SER A 47 2.32 -8.53 -10.82
CA SER A 47 1.38 -7.45 -11.17
C SER A 47 1.34 -7.15 -12.67
N VAL A 48 0.13 -7.00 -13.22
CA VAL A 48 -0.08 -6.82 -14.66
C VAL A 48 -1.14 -5.76 -15.00
N MET A 49 -0.89 -5.04 -16.09
CA MET A 49 -1.90 -4.29 -16.83
C MET A 49 -2.58 -5.22 -17.84
N PHE A 50 -3.84 -4.95 -18.17
CA PHE A 50 -4.60 -5.69 -19.17
C PHE A 50 -5.00 -4.77 -20.33
N LEU A 51 -4.55 -5.10 -21.54
CA LEU A 51 -5.04 -4.50 -22.78
C LEU A 51 -6.14 -5.40 -23.35
N PHE A 52 -7.40 -4.93 -23.31
CA PHE A 52 -8.55 -5.62 -23.88
C PHE A 52 -8.92 -5.02 -25.24
N GLU A 53 -9.11 -5.87 -26.24
CA GLU A 53 -9.52 -5.48 -27.60
C GLU A 53 -10.75 -6.31 -28.02
N GLY A 54 -11.75 -5.66 -28.60
CA GLY A 54 -12.98 -6.30 -29.07
C GLY A 54 -14.02 -5.29 -29.58
N ALA A 55 -15.26 -5.73 -29.77
CA ALA A 55 -16.35 -4.89 -30.29
C ALA A 55 -16.71 -3.65 -29.42
N PHE A 56 -16.18 -3.57 -28.19
CA PHE A 56 -16.33 -2.44 -27.26
C PHE A 56 -15.25 -1.35 -27.38
N GLY A 57 -14.33 -1.50 -28.34
CA GLY A 57 -13.12 -0.67 -28.52
C GLY A 57 -11.88 -1.26 -27.85
N THR A 58 -10.84 -0.44 -27.69
CA THR A 58 -9.59 -0.79 -27.02
C THR A 58 -9.57 -0.20 -25.62
N ILE A 59 -9.40 -1.05 -24.60
CA ILE A 59 -9.41 -0.66 -23.19
C ILE A 59 -8.09 -1.08 -22.55
N LEU A 60 -7.33 -0.13 -22.01
CA LEU A 60 -6.18 -0.44 -21.15
C LEU A 60 -6.59 -0.29 -19.68
N TYR A 61 -6.38 -1.33 -18.88
CA TYR A 61 -6.61 -1.34 -17.44
C TYR A 61 -5.28 -1.53 -16.72
N THR A 62 -4.79 -0.51 -16.01
CA THR A 62 -3.45 -0.56 -15.41
C THR A 62 -3.34 -1.50 -14.21
N GLY A 63 -4.44 -1.79 -13.51
CA GLY A 63 -4.35 -2.25 -12.12
C GLY A 63 -3.63 -1.19 -11.27
N ASP A 64 -3.03 -1.60 -10.16
CA ASP A 64 -1.98 -0.80 -9.51
C ASP A 64 -0.69 -0.93 -10.34
N PHE A 65 -0.04 0.20 -10.66
CA PHE A 65 1.12 0.22 -11.56
C PHE A 65 2.14 1.32 -11.20
N ARG A 66 3.41 1.09 -11.52
CA ARG A 66 4.42 2.17 -11.57
C ARG A 66 4.97 2.31 -12.98
N TYR A 67 4.62 3.40 -13.64
CA TYR A 67 5.13 3.73 -14.96
C TYR A 67 6.66 3.77 -14.99
N SER A 68 7.22 3.24 -16.07
CA SER A 68 8.63 3.31 -16.44
C SER A 68 8.70 3.67 -17.92
N SER A 69 9.70 4.45 -18.33
CA SER A 69 9.93 4.78 -19.74
C SER A 69 10.15 3.53 -20.61
N ALA A 70 10.58 2.41 -20.02
CA ALA A 70 10.66 1.11 -20.68
C ALA A 70 9.30 0.65 -21.25
N MET A 71 8.18 1.02 -20.64
CA MET A 71 6.82 0.70 -21.15
C MET A 71 6.55 1.32 -22.53
N GLN A 72 7.29 2.38 -22.94
CA GLN A 72 7.19 2.92 -24.29
C GLN A 72 7.76 1.99 -25.37
N GLY A 73 8.55 0.99 -24.97
CA GLY A 73 9.04 -0.08 -25.83
C GLY A 73 8.00 -1.16 -26.14
N GLU A 74 6.91 -1.25 -25.37
CA GLU A 74 5.91 -2.32 -25.49
C GLU A 74 5.22 -2.31 -26.87
N PRO A 75 5.45 -3.31 -27.75
CA PRO A 75 5.00 -3.26 -29.13
C PRO A 75 3.48 -3.14 -29.29
N VAL A 76 2.70 -3.71 -28.37
CA VAL A 76 1.24 -3.69 -28.42
C VAL A 76 0.64 -2.31 -28.12
N LEU A 77 1.32 -1.50 -27.30
CA LEU A 77 0.89 -0.13 -26.94
C LEU A 77 1.41 0.94 -27.91
N ARG A 78 2.52 0.68 -28.61
CA ARG A 78 3.20 1.66 -29.46
C ARG A 78 2.33 2.12 -30.64
N GLY A 79 1.73 3.31 -30.50
CA GLY A 79 0.84 3.89 -31.51
C GLY A 79 -0.58 3.30 -31.50
N ARG A 80 -0.94 2.51 -30.47
CA ARG A 80 -2.28 1.94 -30.28
C ARG A 80 -3.29 3.04 -29.95
N HIS A 81 -4.46 3.00 -30.57
CA HIS A 81 -5.61 3.81 -30.15
C HIS A 81 -6.18 3.22 -28.85
N ILE A 82 -6.44 4.04 -27.82
CA ILE A 82 -7.01 3.59 -26.55
C ILE A 82 -8.27 4.40 -26.26
N ASP A 83 -9.42 3.76 -26.33
CA ASP A 83 -10.73 4.40 -26.12
C ASP A 83 -10.96 4.74 -24.64
N ARG A 84 -10.55 3.83 -23.74
CA ARG A 84 -10.67 3.97 -22.29
C ARG A 84 -9.40 3.52 -21.58
N LEU A 85 -8.80 4.41 -20.80
CA LEU A 85 -7.71 4.09 -19.87
C LEU A 85 -8.26 4.06 -18.44
N TYR A 86 -8.34 2.87 -17.84
CA TYR A 86 -8.54 2.74 -16.39
C TYR A 86 -7.18 2.86 -15.71
N LEU A 87 -7.04 3.88 -14.85
CA LEU A 87 -5.76 4.35 -14.34
C LEU A 87 -5.72 4.28 -12.80
N ASP A 88 -4.68 3.66 -12.24
CA ASP A 88 -4.34 3.83 -10.82
C ASP A 88 -3.92 5.27 -10.57
N ASN A 89 -4.70 5.91 -9.71
CA ASN A 89 -4.59 7.32 -9.35
C ASN A 89 -4.19 7.51 -7.88
N THR A 90 -3.55 6.51 -7.25
CA THR A 90 -3.10 6.52 -5.85
C THR A 90 -2.32 7.78 -5.46
N HIS A 91 -1.44 8.25 -6.34
CA HIS A 91 -0.67 9.50 -6.15
C HIS A 91 -1.02 10.58 -7.18
N CYS A 92 -2.26 10.61 -7.66
CA CYS A 92 -2.75 11.65 -8.56
C CYS A 92 -2.95 12.99 -7.83
N HIS A 93 -1.86 13.62 -7.39
CA HIS A 93 -1.86 14.81 -6.55
C HIS A 93 -0.63 15.70 -6.84
N PRO A 94 -0.75 16.82 -7.56
CA PRO A 94 0.39 17.60 -8.08
C PRO A 94 1.45 18.01 -7.04
N GLN A 95 1.03 18.28 -5.80
CA GLN A 95 1.94 18.72 -4.73
C GLN A 95 2.72 17.57 -4.06
N ARG A 96 2.47 16.30 -4.41
CA ARG A 96 3.17 15.13 -3.84
C ARG A 96 4.23 14.63 -4.81
N VAL A 97 5.43 15.22 -4.69
CA VAL A 97 6.62 14.71 -5.38
C VAL A 97 7.05 13.40 -4.73
N LEU A 98 7.32 12.38 -5.56
CA LEU A 98 7.93 11.12 -5.14
C LEU A 98 9.20 10.91 -5.97
N PRO A 99 10.32 10.46 -5.38
CA PRO A 99 11.52 10.11 -6.13
C PRO A 99 11.33 8.79 -6.90
N SER A 100 12.27 8.50 -7.81
CA SER A 100 12.42 7.16 -8.36
C SER A 100 12.67 6.12 -7.25
N ARG A 101 12.40 4.83 -7.53
CA ARG A 101 12.70 3.74 -6.58
C ARG A 101 14.15 3.82 -6.08
N GLN A 102 15.12 3.90 -7.00
CA GLN A 102 16.54 4.06 -6.68
C GLN A 102 16.85 5.32 -5.84
N GLY A 103 16.17 6.45 -6.11
CA GLY A 103 16.31 7.66 -5.30
C GLY A 103 15.84 7.46 -3.85
N ALA A 104 14.75 6.73 -3.65
CA ALA A 104 14.28 6.34 -2.32
C ALA A 104 15.19 5.27 -1.66
N THR A 105 15.71 4.29 -2.42
CA THR A 105 16.72 3.33 -1.93
C THR A 105 17.93 4.08 -1.36
N ARG A 106 18.49 5.05 -2.11
CA ARG A 106 19.62 5.89 -1.65
C ARG A 106 19.28 6.69 -0.38
N GLN A 107 18.05 7.16 -0.21
CA GLN A 107 17.60 7.82 1.02
C GLN A 107 17.53 6.85 2.22
N ALA A 108 17.01 5.63 2.01
CA ALA A 108 17.03 4.58 3.03
C ALA A 108 18.47 4.21 3.42
N ALA A 109 19.35 4.00 2.44
CA ALA A 109 20.75 3.69 2.66
C ALA A 109 21.53 4.82 3.34
N HIS A 110 21.20 6.08 3.07
CA HIS A 110 21.76 7.22 3.81
C HIS A 110 21.33 7.17 5.29
N VAL A 111 20.05 6.93 5.59
CA VAL A 111 19.55 6.77 6.96
C VAL A 111 20.24 5.61 7.68
N ILE A 112 20.50 4.48 6.99
CA ILE A 112 21.24 3.33 7.55
C ILE A 112 22.70 3.72 7.87
N ARG A 113 23.41 4.38 6.94
CA ARG A 113 24.79 4.84 7.14
C ARG A 113 24.95 5.79 8.34
N MET A 114 23.92 6.57 8.66
CA MET A 114 23.91 7.45 9.85
C MET A 114 23.72 6.70 11.18
N HIS A 115 23.43 5.40 11.16
CA HIS A 115 23.19 4.57 12.34
C HIS A 115 24.03 3.26 12.35
N PRO A 116 25.38 3.32 12.23
CA PRO A 116 26.23 2.16 11.98
C PRO A 116 26.34 1.15 13.16
N GLN A 117 25.72 1.46 14.30
CA GLN A 117 25.65 0.58 15.49
C GLN A 117 24.22 0.08 15.76
N HIS A 118 23.29 0.21 14.81
CA HIS A 118 21.91 -0.21 14.97
C HIS A 118 21.55 -1.42 14.08
N ARG A 119 20.71 -2.32 14.60
CA ARG A 119 19.91 -3.23 13.74
C ARG A 119 18.88 -2.39 12.98
N VAL A 120 18.56 -2.80 11.75
CA VAL A 120 17.63 -2.10 10.87
C VAL A 120 16.40 -2.97 10.61
N VAL A 121 15.22 -2.44 10.88
CA VAL A 121 13.95 -3.13 10.61
C VAL A 121 13.19 -2.41 9.51
N ILE A 122 12.86 -3.11 8.42
CA ILE A 122 12.17 -2.54 7.25
C ILE A 122 10.74 -3.07 7.18
N GLY A 123 9.76 -2.17 7.22
CA GLY A 123 8.34 -2.52 7.19
C GLY A 123 7.85 -2.73 5.76
N VAL A 124 7.46 -3.96 5.44
CA VAL A 124 6.93 -4.33 4.12
C VAL A 124 5.53 -4.93 4.25
N TYR A 125 4.85 -5.08 3.12
CA TYR A 125 3.62 -5.89 3.04
C TYR A 125 3.99 -7.33 2.66
N SER A 126 3.01 -8.23 2.68
CA SER A 126 3.18 -9.64 2.27
C SER A 126 3.74 -9.82 0.84
N LEU A 127 3.66 -8.81 -0.01
CA LEU A 127 4.30 -8.75 -1.33
C LEU A 127 4.66 -7.29 -1.69
N GLY A 128 5.70 -7.10 -2.49
CA GLY A 128 6.20 -5.80 -2.94
C GLY A 128 7.43 -5.33 -2.15
N LYS A 129 8.24 -4.50 -2.81
CA LYS A 129 9.51 -3.90 -2.30
C LYS A 129 10.68 -4.88 -2.18
N GLU A 130 10.60 -6.02 -2.85
CA GLU A 130 11.68 -7.01 -2.93
C GLU A 130 12.98 -6.37 -3.46
N THR A 131 12.90 -5.54 -4.51
CA THR A 131 14.06 -4.80 -5.05
C THR A 131 14.73 -3.91 -4.02
N LEU A 132 13.96 -3.19 -3.19
CA LEU A 132 14.52 -2.36 -2.11
C LEU A 132 15.29 -3.20 -1.09
N LEU A 133 14.81 -4.40 -0.76
CA LEU A 133 15.50 -5.30 0.15
C LEU A 133 16.79 -5.86 -0.49
N VAL A 134 16.74 -6.25 -1.77
CA VAL A 134 17.92 -6.73 -2.54
C VAL A 134 18.98 -5.63 -2.66
N ASP A 135 18.59 -4.42 -3.09
CA ASP A 135 19.50 -3.27 -3.25
C ASP A 135 20.27 -3.01 -1.95
N LEU A 136 19.56 -2.97 -0.81
CA LEU A 136 20.14 -2.71 0.50
C LEU A 136 20.98 -3.89 1.01
N ALA A 137 20.59 -5.14 0.75
CA ALA A 137 21.38 -6.32 1.11
C ALA A 137 22.76 -6.31 0.43
N ILE A 138 22.78 -5.96 -0.86
CA ILE A 138 24.01 -5.83 -1.66
C ILE A 138 24.83 -4.62 -1.20
N GLU A 139 24.20 -3.44 -1.10
CA GLU A 139 24.86 -2.19 -0.72
C GLU A 139 25.53 -2.24 0.68
N PHE A 140 24.96 -3.04 1.60
CA PHE A 140 25.49 -3.23 2.95
C PHE A 140 26.17 -4.59 3.17
N SER A 141 26.30 -5.42 2.13
CA SER A 141 26.94 -6.74 2.16
C SER A 141 26.46 -7.61 3.33
N THR A 142 25.14 -7.67 3.52
CA THR A 142 24.50 -8.37 4.65
C THR A 142 23.25 -9.11 4.19
N TRP A 143 22.98 -10.25 4.84
CA TRP A 143 21.72 -10.96 4.65
C TRP A 143 20.55 -10.13 5.18
N VAL A 144 19.42 -10.16 4.47
CA VAL A 144 18.15 -9.63 4.99
C VAL A 144 17.39 -10.78 5.66
N VAL A 145 17.19 -10.64 6.97
CA VAL A 145 16.45 -11.59 7.80
C VAL A 145 14.94 -11.46 7.49
N VAL A 146 14.28 -12.57 7.19
CA VAL A 146 12.86 -12.63 6.81
C VAL A 146 12.14 -13.80 7.51
N SER A 147 10.81 -13.83 7.45
CA SER A 147 10.04 -15.00 7.90
C SER A 147 10.21 -16.19 6.94
N PRO A 148 10.04 -17.46 7.39
CA PRO A 148 10.17 -18.63 6.52
C PRO A 148 9.26 -18.59 5.29
N SER A 149 8.00 -18.14 5.45
CA SER A 149 7.07 -17.94 4.34
C SER A 149 7.57 -16.89 3.35
N ARG A 150 8.18 -15.79 3.81
CA ARG A 150 8.74 -14.79 2.89
C ARG A 150 10.02 -15.27 2.21
N LEU A 151 10.84 -16.11 2.85
CA LEU A 151 11.99 -16.75 2.20
C LEU A 151 11.54 -17.72 1.09
N GLU A 152 10.44 -18.45 1.31
CA GLU A 152 9.82 -19.27 0.25
C GLU A 152 9.33 -18.38 -0.90
N GLN A 153 8.56 -17.32 -0.63
CA GLN A 153 8.16 -16.34 -1.66
C GLN A 153 9.35 -15.79 -2.45
N MET A 154 10.47 -15.47 -1.79
CA MET A 154 11.67 -14.93 -2.44
C MET A 154 12.35 -15.93 -3.38
N ARG A 155 12.26 -17.23 -3.08
CA ARG A 155 12.71 -18.33 -3.96
C ARG A 155 11.75 -18.56 -5.13
N LEU A 156 10.44 -18.50 -4.90
CA LEU A 156 9.40 -18.57 -5.96
C LEU A 156 9.54 -17.44 -7.00
N LEU A 157 10.17 -16.34 -6.62
CA LEU A 157 10.40 -15.15 -7.44
C LEU A 157 11.81 -15.08 -8.06
N GLU A 158 12.61 -16.15 -7.91
CA GLU A 158 13.98 -16.28 -8.45
C GLU A 158 14.89 -15.06 -8.14
N LEU A 159 14.72 -14.48 -6.93
CA LEU A 159 15.49 -13.33 -6.47
C LEU A 159 16.93 -13.74 -6.09
N PRO A 160 17.89 -12.79 -6.08
CA PRO A 160 19.24 -13.04 -5.60
C PRO A 160 19.27 -13.63 -4.18
N ASP A 161 20.19 -14.57 -3.94
CA ASP A 161 20.33 -15.28 -2.66
C ASP A 161 21.00 -14.39 -1.61
N VAL A 162 20.21 -13.47 -1.07
CA VAL A 162 20.59 -12.47 -0.05
C VAL A 162 19.63 -12.48 1.15
N PHE A 163 18.81 -13.53 1.27
CA PHE A 163 17.71 -13.65 2.23
C PHE A 163 17.88 -14.87 3.13
N THR A 164 17.59 -14.71 4.42
CA THR A 164 17.77 -15.78 5.43
C THR A 164 16.67 -15.76 6.48
N THR A 165 16.43 -16.90 7.14
CA THR A 165 15.61 -17.01 8.36
C THR A 165 16.43 -16.95 9.65
N GLU A 166 17.76 -16.91 9.56
CA GLU A 166 18.65 -16.92 10.73
C GLU A 166 18.85 -15.49 11.28
N GLU A 167 18.33 -15.20 12.47
CA GLU A 167 18.30 -13.84 13.03
C GLU A 167 19.68 -13.22 13.29
N GLU A 168 20.74 -14.04 13.39
CA GLU A 168 22.12 -13.58 13.60
C GLU A 168 22.97 -13.53 12.31
N ALA A 169 22.48 -14.07 11.18
CA ALA A 169 23.19 -13.99 9.91
C ALA A 169 23.08 -12.60 9.23
N GLY A 170 22.10 -11.79 9.64
CA GLY A 170 21.82 -10.47 9.08
C GLY A 170 21.50 -9.42 10.14
N TRP A 171 21.85 -8.15 9.87
CA TRP A 171 21.49 -7.02 10.73
C TRP A 171 20.41 -6.10 10.13
N ILE A 172 20.00 -6.37 8.89
CA ILE A 172 18.78 -5.85 8.28
C ILE A 172 17.69 -6.94 8.37
N ARG A 173 16.48 -6.58 8.82
CA ARG A 173 15.33 -7.49 8.92
C ARG A 173 14.11 -6.91 8.21
N ALA A 174 13.41 -7.69 7.40
CA ALA A 174 12.08 -7.34 6.90
C ALA A 174 10.99 -7.87 7.85
N VAL A 175 9.99 -7.04 8.14
CA VAL A 175 8.83 -7.39 8.99
C VAL A 175 7.53 -6.89 8.36
N ASP A 176 6.38 -7.35 8.84
CA ASP A 176 5.11 -6.74 8.42
C ASP A 176 5.04 -5.28 8.93
N VAL A 177 4.52 -4.40 8.09
CA VAL A 177 4.34 -2.98 8.40
C VAL A 177 3.54 -2.73 9.70
N ALA A 178 2.65 -3.65 10.09
CA ALA A 178 1.86 -3.58 11.31
C ALA A 178 2.66 -3.85 12.60
N ASP A 179 3.85 -4.45 12.50
CA ASP A 179 4.75 -4.65 13.65
C ASP A 179 5.54 -3.38 14.00
N ILE A 180 5.70 -2.43 13.06
CA ILE A 180 6.46 -1.19 13.27
C ILE A 180 5.62 -0.19 14.09
N ARG A 181 5.63 -0.41 15.41
CA ARG A 181 4.91 0.36 16.43
C ARG A 181 5.85 0.73 17.57
N TRP A 182 5.44 1.70 18.39
CA TRP A 182 6.23 2.22 19.52
C TRP A 182 6.67 1.10 20.48
N ASP A 183 5.74 0.27 20.92
CA ASP A 183 5.95 -0.81 21.88
C ASP A 183 6.84 -1.93 21.33
N THR A 184 6.69 -2.30 20.05
CA THR A 184 7.58 -3.26 19.39
C THR A 184 9.01 -2.70 19.28
N LEU A 185 9.15 -1.44 18.87
CA LEU A 185 10.46 -0.80 18.69
C LEU A 185 11.18 -0.51 20.00
N VAL A 186 10.46 -0.19 21.08
CA VAL A 186 11.01 -0.15 22.44
C VAL A 186 11.52 -1.54 22.83
N SER A 187 10.73 -2.59 22.56
CA SER A 187 11.12 -3.98 22.87
C SER A 187 12.39 -4.42 22.11
N TRP A 188 12.52 -4.09 20.82
CA TRP A 188 13.76 -4.34 20.07
C TRP A 188 14.95 -3.55 20.62
N ASN A 189 14.75 -2.29 21.01
CA ASN A 189 15.79 -1.46 21.63
C ASN A 189 16.27 -1.96 23.02
N MET A 190 15.58 -2.93 23.65
CA MET A 190 16.08 -3.62 24.85
C MET A 190 17.15 -4.68 24.55
N LEU A 191 17.22 -5.19 23.32
CA LEU A 191 18.19 -6.19 22.88
C LEU A 191 19.37 -5.54 22.14
N HIS A 192 19.04 -4.72 21.14
CA HIS A 192 20.02 -3.98 20.35
C HIS A 192 19.47 -2.60 19.98
N PRO A 193 20.30 -1.53 19.91
CA PRO A 193 19.89 -0.28 19.31
C PRO A 193 19.26 -0.54 17.95
N THR A 194 18.01 -0.11 17.75
CA THR A 194 17.24 -0.47 16.55
C THR A 194 16.62 0.78 15.93
N ILE A 195 16.82 0.97 14.63
CA ILE A 195 16.04 1.90 13.80
C ILE A 195 15.02 1.13 12.95
N ALA A 196 13.93 1.78 12.61
CA ALA A 196 12.89 1.25 11.74
C ALA A 196 12.72 2.13 10.50
N ILE A 197 12.53 1.52 9.34
CA ILE A 197 12.34 2.19 8.05
C ILE A 197 10.96 1.81 7.50
N LEU A 198 10.17 2.81 7.15
CA LEU A 198 8.85 2.68 6.53
C LEU A 198 8.91 3.18 5.07
N PRO A 199 9.17 2.29 4.10
CA PRO A 199 9.17 2.60 2.67
C PRO A 199 7.73 2.80 2.15
N THR A 200 7.25 4.05 2.15
CA THR A 200 5.91 4.40 1.68
C THR A 200 5.82 5.82 1.09
N GLY A 201 5.24 5.91 -0.10
CA GLY A 201 4.83 7.19 -0.72
C GLY A 201 3.49 7.75 -0.18
N ARG A 202 2.79 7.04 0.71
CA ARG A 202 1.54 7.52 1.33
C ARG A 202 1.85 8.21 2.66
N PRO A 203 1.21 9.35 3.01
CA PRO A 203 1.41 9.99 4.31
C PRO A 203 1.01 9.06 5.47
N VAL A 204 1.93 8.80 6.39
CA VAL A 204 1.74 7.99 7.59
C VAL A 204 2.14 8.82 8.82
N LYS A 205 1.40 8.67 9.93
CA LYS A 205 1.80 9.28 11.20
C LYS A 205 2.93 8.44 11.83
N VAL A 206 4.12 9.02 11.92
CA VAL A 206 5.25 8.44 12.67
C VAL A 206 4.85 8.35 14.15
N SER A 207 4.98 7.17 14.75
CA SER A 207 4.72 6.99 16.18
C SER A 207 5.95 7.31 17.04
N HIS A 208 7.13 6.82 16.66
CA HIS A 208 8.37 6.88 17.45
C HIS A 208 9.53 7.53 16.66
N PRO A 209 10.41 8.35 17.28
CA PRO A 209 11.43 9.12 16.56
C PRO A 209 12.48 8.30 15.79
N LYS A 210 12.75 7.03 16.17
CA LYS A 210 13.60 6.09 15.39
C LYS A 210 12.84 5.37 14.25
N ILE A 211 11.64 5.81 13.86
CA ILE A 211 10.92 5.31 12.68
C ILE A 211 11.08 6.36 11.57
N HIS A 212 11.81 6.00 10.53
CA HIS A 212 12.13 6.88 9.41
C HIS A 212 11.19 6.56 8.23
N LEU A 213 10.38 7.53 7.81
CA LEU A 213 9.61 7.43 6.57
C LEU A 213 10.54 7.66 5.39
N ILE A 214 10.51 6.75 4.42
CA ILE A 214 11.21 6.89 3.14
C ILE A 214 10.15 6.89 2.03
N PRO A 215 10.12 7.89 1.12
CA PRO A 215 9.10 8.02 0.07
C PRO A 215 9.27 7.02 -1.10
N TYR A 216 9.66 5.78 -0.80
CA TYR A 216 9.64 4.66 -1.75
C TYR A 216 8.19 4.30 -2.08
N SER A 217 7.87 4.16 -3.36
CA SER A 217 6.53 3.72 -3.76
C SER A 217 6.56 2.84 -5.00
N ASP A 218 5.54 1.98 -5.05
CA ASP A 218 5.27 1.03 -6.11
C ASP A 218 4.07 1.46 -6.98
N HIS A 219 3.55 2.65 -6.74
CA HIS A 219 2.58 3.32 -7.62
C HIS A 219 3.27 4.49 -8.33
N SER A 220 2.78 4.82 -9.53
CA SER A 220 3.23 5.97 -10.32
C SER A 220 3.13 7.30 -9.56
N SER A 221 4.16 8.14 -9.63
CA SER A 221 4.12 9.53 -9.17
C SER A 221 3.23 10.41 -10.07
N PHE A 222 2.83 11.61 -9.63
CA PHE A 222 1.97 12.49 -10.46
C PHE A 222 2.62 12.87 -11.81
N SER A 223 3.93 13.08 -11.85
CA SER A 223 4.68 13.31 -13.09
C SER A 223 4.74 12.07 -13.97
N GLU A 224 5.00 10.89 -13.39
CA GLU A 224 4.97 9.60 -14.09
C GLU A 224 3.59 9.33 -14.73
N LEU A 225 2.50 9.61 -14.00
CA LEU A 225 1.13 9.54 -14.53
C LEU A 225 0.91 10.52 -15.70
N CYS A 226 1.38 11.77 -15.57
CA CYS A 226 1.24 12.77 -16.64
C CYS A 226 2.01 12.36 -17.91
N GLU A 227 3.21 11.79 -17.78
CA GLU A 227 3.98 11.28 -18.92
C GLU A 227 3.31 10.09 -19.59
N PHE A 228 2.84 9.10 -18.81
CA PHE A 228 2.14 7.92 -19.32
C PHE A 228 0.88 8.30 -20.11
N VAL A 229 0.03 9.18 -19.57
CA VAL A 229 -1.20 9.62 -20.26
C VAL A 229 -0.88 10.52 -21.47
N LYS A 230 0.14 11.38 -21.39
CA LYS A 230 0.63 12.21 -22.52
C LYS A 230 1.22 11.37 -23.67
N TRP A 231 1.81 10.22 -23.35
CA TRP A 231 2.32 9.27 -24.34
C TRP A 231 1.18 8.50 -25.02
N LEU A 232 0.30 7.87 -24.22
CA LEU A 232 -0.81 7.05 -24.73
C LEU A 232 -1.93 7.83 -25.42
N LYS A 233 -2.21 9.05 -24.95
CA LYS A 233 -3.30 9.93 -25.43
C LYS A 233 -4.65 9.22 -25.57
N PRO A 234 -5.19 8.60 -24.51
CA PRO A 234 -6.47 7.89 -24.59
C PRO A 234 -7.64 8.84 -24.87
N CYS A 235 -8.75 8.35 -25.41
CA CYS A 235 -9.97 9.14 -25.62
C CYS A 235 -10.71 9.45 -24.31
N SER A 236 -10.46 8.66 -23.25
CA SER A 236 -10.99 8.90 -21.90
C SER A 236 -10.10 8.26 -20.83
N VAL A 237 -10.05 8.87 -19.64
CA VAL A 237 -9.39 8.33 -18.44
C VAL A 237 -10.42 8.10 -17.34
N ILE A 238 -10.36 6.94 -16.68
CA ILE A 238 -11.27 6.52 -15.62
C ILE A 238 -10.42 6.15 -14.38
N PRO A 239 -10.59 6.83 -13.23
CA PRO A 239 -9.82 6.51 -12.03
C PRO A 239 -10.24 5.16 -11.42
N ILE A 240 -9.28 4.30 -11.12
CA ILE A 240 -9.50 3.02 -10.42
C ILE A 240 -9.75 3.28 -8.93
N VAL A 241 -8.97 4.17 -8.32
CA VAL A 241 -9.02 4.49 -6.87
C VAL A 241 -10.06 5.58 -6.63
N ARG A 242 -11.17 5.22 -5.98
CA ARG A 242 -12.29 6.12 -5.71
C ARG A 242 -11.89 7.29 -4.80
N GLY A 243 -12.43 8.48 -5.09
CA GLY A 243 -12.33 9.66 -4.21
C GLY A 243 -11.33 10.73 -4.62
N GLY A 244 -10.58 10.55 -5.73
CA GLY A 244 -9.68 11.58 -6.26
C GLY A 244 -10.25 12.33 -7.46
N VAL A 245 -10.25 13.68 -7.40
CA VAL A 245 -10.36 14.53 -8.59
C VAL A 245 -9.07 14.41 -9.39
N CYS A 246 -9.09 13.56 -10.42
CA CYS A 246 -7.90 13.18 -11.18
C CYS A 246 -8.08 13.34 -12.71
N GLN A 247 -9.32 13.29 -13.22
CA GLN A 247 -9.61 13.37 -14.66
C GLN A 247 -9.23 14.75 -15.24
N ASP A 248 -9.52 15.84 -14.51
CA ASP A 248 -9.31 17.22 -14.95
C ASP A 248 -7.83 17.53 -15.30
N TYR A 249 -6.88 16.93 -14.56
CA TYR A 249 -5.45 17.10 -14.82
C TYR A 249 -5.00 16.52 -16.16
N PHE A 250 -5.73 15.53 -16.68
CA PHE A 250 -5.39 14.79 -17.89
C PHE A 250 -6.19 15.21 -19.12
N GLN A 251 -7.21 16.05 -18.99
CA GLN A 251 -8.07 16.50 -20.10
C GLN A 251 -7.26 17.08 -21.28
N LYS A 252 -6.15 17.77 -20.99
CA LYS A 252 -5.20 18.35 -21.96
C LYS A 252 -4.30 17.33 -22.69
N TYR A 253 -4.36 16.05 -22.34
CA TYR A 253 -3.57 14.96 -22.92
C TYR A 253 -4.43 13.95 -23.70
N LEU A 254 -5.75 14.04 -23.63
CA LEU A 254 -6.66 13.10 -24.30
C LEU A 254 -6.61 13.23 -25.83
N SER A 255 -6.96 12.15 -26.52
CA SER A 255 -7.15 12.18 -27.98
C SER A 255 -8.27 13.14 -28.37
N SER A 256 -8.05 13.89 -29.44
CA SER A 256 -9.10 14.69 -30.11
C SER A 256 -9.85 13.90 -31.19
N ALA A 257 -9.57 12.59 -31.35
CA ALA A 257 -10.32 11.73 -32.26
C ALA A 257 -11.80 11.70 -31.87
N PRO A 258 -12.72 11.65 -32.85
CA PRO A 258 -14.14 11.51 -32.54
C PRO A 258 -14.37 10.23 -31.76
N GLN A 259 -15.17 10.29 -30.69
CA GLN A 259 -15.57 9.10 -29.94
C GLN A 259 -16.56 8.27 -30.78
N THR A 260 -16.05 7.57 -31.79
CA THR A 260 -16.74 6.45 -32.45
C THR A 260 -16.76 5.24 -31.51
N LEU A 261 -17.32 5.43 -30.32
CA LEU A 261 -17.91 4.35 -29.59
C LEU A 261 -19.05 3.81 -30.47
N PRO A 262 -19.03 2.54 -30.88
CA PRO A 262 -20.27 1.87 -31.18
C PRO A 262 -21.14 2.03 -29.93
N ASP A 263 -22.40 2.43 -30.13
CA ASP A 263 -23.41 2.24 -29.10
C ASP A 263 -23.32 0.77 -28.67
N LEU A 264 -23.32 0.49 -27.35
CA LEU A 264 -23.06 -0.86 -26.83
C LEU A 264 -24.29 -1.77 -27.06
N GLN A 265 -24.54 -2.06 -28.32
CA GLN A 265 -25.36 -3.13 -28.89
C GLN A 265 -24.68 -4.45 -28.53
N ILE A 266 -24.68 -4.78 -27.23
CA ILE A 266 -24.07 -5.99 -26.67
C ILE A 266 -24.47 -7.17 -27.58
N PRO A 267 -23.49 -7.88 -28.19
CA PRO A 267 -23.78 -8.95 -29.14
C PRO A 267 -24.77 -9.95 -28.55
N LYS A 268 -25.68 -10.45 -29.40
CA LYS A 268 -26.77 -11.35 -28.99
C LYS A 268 -26.31 -12.57 -28.15
N PRO A 269 -25.13 -13.21 -28.37
CA PRO A 269 -24.62 -14.23 -27.43
C PRO A 269 -24.26 -13.64 -26.05
N VAL A 270 -23.51 -12.54 -26.00
CA VAL A 270 -23.08 -11.89 -24.74
C VAL A 270 -24.30 -11.41 -23.91
N GLN A 271 -25.38 -10.95 -24.56
CA GLN A 271 -26.62 -10.65 -23.85
C GLN A 271 -27.25 -11.86 -23.15
N LYS A 272 -27.14 -13.07 -23.71
CA LYS A 272 -27.66 -14.29 -23.05
C LYS A 272 -26.84 -14.67 -21.83
N GLN A 273 -25.51 -14.48 -21.87
CA GLN A 273 -24.64 -14.73 -20.72
C GLN A 273 -24.85 -13.71 -19.59
N SER A 274 -25.02 -12.42 -19.94
CA SER A 274 -25.35 -11.36 -18.99
C SER A 274 -26.77 -11.52 -18.40
N LYS A 275 -27.75 -11.93 -19.21
CA LYS A 275 -29.12 -12.27 -18.78
C LYS A 275 -29.20 -13.66 -18.13
N ARG A 276 -28.36 -13.92 -17.14
CA ARG A 276 -28.51 -15.08 -16.26
C ARG A 276 -29.87 -14.97 -15.56
N THR A 277 -30.69 -16.02 -15.66
CA THR A 277 -32.13 -15.96 -15.35
C THR A 277 -32.39 -15.42 -13.95
N ARG A 278 -33.20 -14.36 -13.85
CA ARG A 278 -33.76 -13.91 -12.57
C ARG A 278 -34.68 -15.01 -12.04
N TRP A 279 -34.20 -15.79 -11.06
CA TRP A 279 -35.06 -16.72 -10.34
C TRP A 279 -36.09 -15.91 -9.56
N GLU A 280 -37.34 -15.95 -10.01
CA GLU A 280 -38.45 -15.28 -9.33
C GLU A 280 -38.90 -16.13 -8.14
N SER A 281 -38.30 -15.87 -6.98
CA SER A 281 -38.76 -16.42 -5.69
C SER A 281 -40.15 -15.86 -5.34
N THR A 282 -41.21 -16.49 -5.84
CA THR A 282 -42.60 -16.20 -5.49
C THR A 282 -42.90 -16.61 -4.05
N CYS A 283 -42.51 -15.78 -3.08
CA CYS A 283 -42.89 -15.93 -1.68
C CYS A 283 -43.58 -14.66 -1.17
N LEU A 284 -44.91 -14.63 -1.31
CA LEU A 284 -45.76 -13.53 -0.84
C LEU A 284 -45.95 -13.57 0.69
N LEU A 285 -45.07 -12.91 1.44
CA LEU A 285 -45.31 -12.58 2.84
C LEU A 285 -44.89 -11.14 3.17
N LYS A 286 -45.89 -10.27 3.39
CA LYS A 286 -45.69 -8.87 3.82
C LYS A 286 -45.43 -8.82 5.33
N ARG A 287 -44.35 -8.17 5.79
CA ARG A 287 -44.30 -7.35 7.04
C ARG A 287 -42.96 -6.55 7.12
N PRO A 288 -42.78 -5.61 8.09
CA PRO A 288 -42.40 -4.25 7.73
C PRO A 288 -40.90 -3.92 7.92
N ALA A 289 -40.54 -2.71 7.53
CA ALA A 289 -39.20 -2.16 7.74
C ALA A 289 -38.85 -2.01 9.23
N GLN A 290 -37.70 -2.57 9.63
CA GLN A 290 -36.98 -2.22 10.85
C GLN A 290 -35.48 -2.19 10.55
N HIS A 291 -34.80 -1.12 10.98
CA HIS A 291 -33.34 -1.06 10.93
C HIS A 291 -32.72 -1.94 12.01
N CYS A 292 -31.66 -2.66 11.68
CA CYS A 292 -30.68 -3.19 12.63
C CYS A 292 -29.29 -3.09 12.01
N GLY A 293 -28.32 -2.59 12.78
CA GLY A 293 -26.90 -2.65 12.41
C GLY A 293 -26.32 -4.06 12.55
N PRO A 294 -25.07 -4.29 12.11
CA PRO A 294 -24.42 -5.59 12.24
C PRO A 294 -24.26 -5.97 13.71
N ARG A 295 -24.85 -7.10 14.10
CA ARG A 295 -24.67 -7.70 15.44
C ARG A 295 -23.41 -8.57 15.42
N GLY A 296 -22.55 -8.40 16.42
CA GLY A 296 -21.35 -9.22 16.59
C GLY A 296 -21.69 -10.67 16.97
N VAL A 297 -20.76 -11.59 16.70
CA VAL A 297 -20.88 -12.99 17.10
C VAL A 297 -20.62 -13.11 18.60
N VAL A 298 -21.51 -13.80 19.31
CA VAL A 298 -21.36 -14.18 20.71
C VAL A 298 -20.96 -15.65 20.76
N TYR A 299 -20.00 -16.01 21.62
CA TYR A 299 -19.62 -17.40 21.90
C TYR A 299 -20.32 -17.88 23.18
N GLU A 300 -20.64 -19.17 23.24
CA GLU A 300 -21.24 -19.80 24.41
C GLU A 300 -20.18 -20.09 25.49
N SER A 301 -20.57 -19.94 26.75
CA SER A 301 -19.74 -20.27 27.92
C SER A 301 -19.98 -21.73 28.34
N PRO A 302 -18.94 -22.48 28.76
CA PRO A 302 -19.11 -23.87 29.20
C PRO A 302 -20.07 -24.06 30.37
N GLU A 303 -20.70 -25.24 30.41
CA GLU A 303 -21.83 -25.57 31.29
C GLU A 303 -21.44 -25.70 32.78
N LYS A 304 -22.43 -25.48 33.66
CA LYS A 304 -22.29 -25.68 35.11
C LYS A 304 -22.54 -27.14 35.52
N ARG A 305 -21.82 -27.59 36.54
CA ARG A 305 -22.29 -28.62 37.49
C ARG A 305 -22.37 -28.05 38.91
N SER A 306 -23.35 -28.50 39.69
CA SER A 306 -23.53 -28.30 41.14
C SER A 306 -22.64 -29.28 41.94
N GLU A 307 -22.45 -29.25 43.27
CA GLU A 307 -23.12 -28.67 44.48
C GLU A 307 -22.04 -28.06 45.44
N GLU A 308 -22.19 -27.57 46.70
CA GLU A 308 -23.23 -27.50 47.76
C GLU A 308 -23.61 -26.02 48.06
N THR A 309 -23.90 -25.66 49.32
CA THR A 309 -24.22 -24.31 49.83
C THR A 309 -23.70 -24.13 51.26
N LYS A 310 -23.42 -22.88 51.66
CA LYS A 310 -23.64 -22.38 53.04
C LYS A 310 -23.70 -20.85 53.09
N GLU A 311 -24.57 -20.32 53.94
CA GLU A 311 -24.83 -18.88 54.11
C GLU A 311 -23.94 -18.24 55.18
N VAL A 312 -23.60 -16.95 55.01
CA VAL A 312 -23.46 -15.95 56.09
C VAL A 312 -24.02 -14.61 55.55
N LYS A 313 -24.60 -13.76 56.41
CA LYS A 313 -25.45 -12.62 56.03
C LYS A 313 -24.82 -11.23 56.28
N VAL A 314 -24.88 -10.36 55.25
CA VAL A 314 -25.63 -9.07 55.18
C VAL A 314 -25.66 -8.21 56.48
N PRO A 315 -25.24 -6.92 56.46
CA PRO A 315 -25.94 -5.79 55.79
C PRO A 315 -25.04 -4.93 54.86
N GLN A 316 -25.50 -4.20 53.83
CA GLN A 316 -26.52 -3.12 53.71
C GLN A 316 -26.17 -1.85 54.52
N GLN A 317 -26.24 -0.61 54.03
CA GLN A 317 -26.47 -0.01 52.68
C GLN A 317 -25.77 1.41 52.69
N ASP A 318 -25.90 2.42 51.81
CA ASP A 318 -26.82 2.74 50.70
C ASP A 318 -26.23 3.77 49.69
N TYR A 319 -27.07 4.25 48.76
CA TYR A 319 -26.89 5.44 47.89
C TYR A 319 -26.78 6.77 48.72
N CYS A 320 -26.38 7.95 48.19
CA CYS A 320 -26.71 8.55 46.90
C CYS A 320 -25.75 9.71 46.49
N GLU A 321 -26.03 10.34 45.34
CA GLU A 321 -25.35 11.55 44.83
C GLU A 321 -25.80 12.85 45.53
N LEU A 322 -24.95 13.88 45.57
CA LEU A 322 -25.31 15.28 45.25
C LEU A 322 -24.08 16.21 45.15
N THR A 323 -24.30 17.43 44.66
CA THR A 323 -23.27 18.43 44.32
C THR A 323 -23.22 19.61 45.30
N PHE A 324 -22.20 20.46 45.10
CA PHE A 324 -22.00 21.83 45.62
C PHE A 324 -21.39 22.05 47.02
N CYS A 325 -20.25 22.75 46.96
CA CYS A 325 -19.45 23.33 48.03
C CYS A 325 -20.21 24.36 48.90
N SER A 326 -19.93 24.36 50.21
CA SER A 326 -19.83 25.60 51.00
C SER A 326 -18.93 25.42 52.24
N LYS A 327 -18.61 26.54 52.89
CA LYS A 327 -17.60 26.76 53.96
C LYS A 327 -18.07 26.12 55.30
N GLU A 328 -17.27 26.00 56.39
CA GLU A 328 -16.18 26.84 56.90
C GLU A 328 -15.05 26.06 57.63
N GLY A 329 -13.90 26.71 57.81
CA GLY A 329 -12.75 26.23 58.60
C GLY A 329 -11.55 27.17 58.41
N CYS A 330 -11.14 27.90 59.44
CA CYS A 330 -10.19 29.02 59.35
C CYS A 330 -8.96 28.86 60.26
N ALA A 331 -7.75 29.09 59.71
CA ALA A 331 -6.60 29.67 60.44
C ALA A 331 -5.44 30.02 59.49
N SER A 332 -4.85 31.22 59.64
CA SER A 332 -3.58 31.74 59.06
C SER A 332 -3.39 31.72 57.52
N CYS A 333 -3.19 32.81 56.76
CA CYS A 333 -2.46 34.09 56.93
C CYS A 333 -0.93 33.95 56.81
N LEU A 334 -0.17 34.73 56.03
CA LEU A 334 -0.40 35.88 55.11
C LEU A 334 0.61 35.78 53.92
N ALA A 335 0.25 36.06 52.66
CA ALA A 335 0.29 37.35 51.93
C ALA A 335 1.72 37.83 51.55
N SER A 336 1.98 38.67 50.52
CA SER A 336 1.15 39.59 49.70
C SER A 336 1.56 39.50 48.20
N GLU A 337 0.67 39.57 47.19
CA GLU A 337 0.10 40.76 46.47
C GLU A 337 1.16 41.52 45.62
N GLU A 338 0.92 42.14 44.45
CA GLU A 338 -0.28 42.49 43.64
C GLU A 338 -0.05 41.99 42.17
N LYS A 339 -0.99 41.71 41.24
CA LYS A 339 -2.04 42.53 40.58
C LYS A 339 -1.51 43.82 39.93
N GLU A 340 -1.99 44.27 38.77
CA GLU A 340 -3.38 44.28 38.25
C GLU A 340 -3.59 43.72 36.81
N LYS A 341 -4.83 43.82 36.32
CA LYS A 341 -5.27 43.68 34.91
C LYS A 341 -5.65 45.08 34.36
N GLU A 342 -5.70 45.27 33.04
CA GLU A 342 -7.01 45.51 32.37
C GLU A 342 -7.00 45.23 30.86
N GLU A 343 -8.12 45.46 30.19
CA GLU A 343 -8.46 44.94 28.84
C GLU A 343 -8.88 46.04 27.84
N LEU A 344 -8.60 45.78 26.56
CA LEU A 344 -9.34 46.21 25.36
C LEU A 344 -9.30 47.69 24.87
N SER A 345 -9.56 47.78 23.56
CA SER A 345 -9.83 48.97 22.72
C SER A 345 -8.64 49.88 22.34
N GLY A 346 -8.73 50.47 21.14
CA GLY A 346 -7.69 51.32 20.52
C GLY A 346 -7.56 51.08 19.01
N GLU A 347 -8.05 52.01 18.19
CA GLU A 347 -8.11 51.87 16.73
C GLU A 347 -6.87 52.45 16.01
N GLN A 348 -6.40 51.69 15.01
CA GLN A 348 -6.11 52.16 13.64
C GLN A 348 -5.41 53.53 13.43
N LEU A 349 -4.12 53.51 13.06
CA LEU A 349 -3.65 54.07 11.77
C LEU A 349 -2.24 53.53 11.43
N GLY A 350 -1.89 53.43 10.14
CA GLY A 350 -0.65 52.78 9.68
C GLY A 350 0.46 53.74 9.24
N VAL A 351 1.54 53.18 8.68
CA VAL A 351 2.47 53.83 7.74
C VAL A 351 3.05 52.74 6.79
N ALA A 352 3.48 53.13 5.60
CA ALA A 352 3.87 52.22 4.52
C ALA A 352 5.32 51.67 4.63
N GLY A 353 5.60 50.57 3.92
CA GLY A 353 6.93 49.97 3.83
C GLY A 353 6.99 48.79 2.85
N ALA A 354 6.90 49.07 1.55
CA ALA A 354 7.01 48.04 0.51
C ALA A 354 8.46 47.82 0.07
N ALA A 355 8.88 46.55 -0.06
CA ALA A 355 10.13 46.16 -0.70
C ALA A 355 9.94 44.84 -1.49
N HIS A 356 10.60 44.72 -2.63
CA HIS A 356 10.39 43.63 -3.59
C HIS A 356 11.33 42.43 -3.36
N ALA A 357 10.96 41.31 -3.98
CA ALA A 357 11.67 40.04 -3.94
C ALA A 357 13.13 40.10 -4.41
N VAL A 358 13.95 39.20 -3.86
CA VAL A 358 15.11 38.60 -4.56
C VAL A 358 14.96 37.09 -4.50
N ILE A 359 15.08 36.44 -5.66
CA ILE A 359 15.19 34.98 -5.80
C ILE A 359 16.68 34.62 -5.76
N GLN A 360 17.06 33.57 -5.03
CA GLN A 360 18.29 32.83 -5.31
C GLN A 360 17.98 31.35 -5.51
N ALA A 361 18.81 30.73 -6.35
CA ALA A 361 18.56 29.45 -7.02
C ALA A 361 19.24 28.29 -6.26
N PRO A 362 19.09 27.01 -6.68
CA PRO A 362 19.60 25.88 -5.92
C PRO A 362 21.13 25.80 -5.94
N ALA A 363 21.70 25.18 -4.90
CA ALA A 363 23.11 24.81 -4.90
C ALA A 363 23.42 23.78 -5.99
N SER A 364 24.61 23.89 -6.59
CA SER A 364 25.09 23.09 -7.72
C SER A 364 25.53 21.68 -7.30
N ASP A 365 25.58 20.77 -8.29
CA ASP A 365 26.17 19.43 -8.14
C ASP A 365 27.63 19.50 -7.65
N GLU A 366 27.91 18.95 -6.47
CA GLU A 366 29.27 18.55 -6.09
C GLU A 366 29.50 17.07 -6.44
N HIS A 367 30.65 16.79 -7.07
CA HIS A 367 31.06 15.43 -7.43
C HIS A 367 31.45 14.63 -6.18
N PHE A 368 30.56 13.76 -5.71
CA PHE A 368 30.93 12.66 -4.82
C PHE A 368 31.51 11.48 -5.64
N PRO A 369 32.59 10.83 -5.17
CA PRO A 369 33.31 9.83 -5.96
C PRO A 369 32.45 8.61 -6.28
N ALA A 370 32.51 8.15 -7.53
CA ALA A 370 31.70 7.04 -8.04
C ALA A 370 32.15 5.68 -7.46
N GLY A 371 31.54 5.31 -6.33
CA GLY A 371 31.71 4.01 -5.67
C GLY A 371 30.61 2.98 -5.96
N PHE A 372 29.80 3.18 -7.01
CA PHE A 372 28.67 2.31 -7.35
C PHE A 372 28.99 1.33 -8.50
N ALA A 373 29.62 0.21 -8.14
CA ALA A 373 29.41 -1.12 -8.72
C ALA A 373 29.22 -1.26 -10.27
N GLU A 374 29.95 -0.52 -11.11
CA GLU A 374 29.87 -0.67 -12.59
C GLU A 374 30.23 -2.09 -13.10
N GLN A 375 30.85 -2.93 -12.26
CA GLN A 375 31.15 -4.33 -12.57
C GLN A 375 29.96 -5.28 -12.39
N TYR A 376 28.86 -4.84 -11.76
CA TYR A 376 27.62 -5.61 -11.67
C TYR A 376 26.55 -4.93 -12.52
N LEU A 377 26.48 -5.34 -13.80
CA LEU A 377 25.32 -5.11 -14.65
C LEU A 377 24.13 -5.91 -14.10
N LEU A 378 23.52 -5.39 -13.04
CA LEU A 378 22.21 -5.83 -12.55
C LEU A 378 21.18 -5.44 -13.60
N THR A 379 21.00 -6.34 -14.57
CA THR A 379 19.91 -6.32 -15.53
C THR A 379 18.60 -6.08 -14.80
N PRO A 380 17.75 -5.11 -15.21
CA PRO A 380 16.47 -4.86 -14.56
C PRO A 380 15.66 -6.15 -14.43
N LEU A 381 15.09 -6.41 -13.24
CA LEU A 381 14.40 -7.67 -12.91
C LEU A 381 13.31 -8.05 -13.95
N ASN A 382 12.75 -7.05 -14.63
CA ASN A 382 11.80 -7.19 -15.74
C ASN A 382 12.31 -8.07 -16.92
N ILE A 383 13.62 -8.35 -17.02
CA ILE A 383 14.25 -9.14 -18.10
C ILE A 383 14.41 -10.64 -17.74
N LEU A 384 14.21 -11.06 -16.49
CA LEU A 384 14.30 -12.49 -16.10
C LEU A 384 13.24 -13.39 -16.78
N LYS A 385 12.24 -12.82 -17.46
CA LYS A 385 11.15 -13.52 -18.17
C LYS A 385 11.55 -14.48 -19.30
N GLN A 386 12.84 -14.66 -19.63
CA GLN A 386 13.26 -15.44 -20.81
C GLN A 386 13.76 -16.86 -20.52
N ASN A 387 13.76 -17.36 -19.28
CA ASN A 387 14.02 -18.78 -19.02
C ASN A 387 13.01 -19.42 -18.05
N SER A 388 12.33 -20.46 -18.54
CA SER A 388 11.55 -21.44 -17.77
C SER A 388 10.25 -20.99 -17.08
N SER A 389 9.25 -20.52 -17.85
CA SER A 389 7.85 -20.54 -17.39
C SER A 389 7.41 -21.95 -16.93
N TRP A 390 7.91 -22.99 -17.59
CA TRP A 390 7.73 -24.39 -17.17
C TRP A 390 8.28 -24.72 -15.78
N ASN A 391 9.26 -23.97 -15.26
CA ASN A 391 9.73 -24.13 -13.88
C ASN A 391 8.78 -23.42 -12.91
N PHE A 392 8.41 -22.17 -13.22
CA PHE A 392 7.46 -21.38 -12.43
C PHE A 392 6.10 -22.09 -12.26
N ASP A 393 5.48 -22.57 -13.34
CA ASP A 393 4.18 -23.25 -13.28
C ASP A 393 4.22 -24.52 -12.41
N ASN A 394 5.24 -25.37 -12.59
CA ASN A 394 5.41 -26.59 -11.80
C ASN A 394 5.62 -26.29 -10.30
N VAL A 395 6.40 -25.26 -9.98
CA VAL A 395 6.70 -24.86 -8.60
C VAL A 395 5.49 -24.16 -7.94
N VAL A 396 4.71 -23.38 -8.70
CA VAL A 396 3.44 -22.80 -8.24
C VAL A 396 2.40 -23.89 -7.96
N GLU A 397 2.27 -24.90 -8.83
CA GLU A 397 1.42 -26.06 -8.51
C GLU A 397 1.91 -26.82 -7.28
N ASP A 398 3.22 -26.98 -7.09
CA ASP A 398 3.76 -27.70 -5.92
C ASP A 398 3.55 -26.92 -4.61
N PHE A 399 3.63 -25.59 -4.64
CA PHE A 399 3.26 -24.73 -3.51
C PHE A 399 1.77 -24.90 -3.14
N PHE A 400 0.87 -24.99 -4.14
CA PHE A 400 -0.54 -25.29 -3.87
C PHE A 400 -0.73 -26.71 -3.32
N ARG A 401 -0.09 -27.74 -3.90
CA ARG A 401 -0.14 -29.12 -3.38
C ARG A 401 0.34 -29.23 -1.93
N ARG A 402 1.39 -28.49 -1.55
CA ARG A 402 1.93 -28.46 -0.18
C ARG A 402 1.02 -27.74 0.84
N THR A 403 0.04 -26.95 0.39
CA THR A 403 -0.93 -26.30 1.28
C THR A 403 -2.28 -27.03 1.34
N GLU A 404 -2.41 -28.19 0.70
CA GLU A 404 -3.54 -29.12 0.80
C GLU A 404 -3.24 -30.39 1.65
N ALA A 405 -2.04 -30.47 2.26
CA ALA A 405 -1.50 -31.67 2.94
C ALA A 405 -1.38 -31.53 4.47
#